data_AF-A0AA35QQX9-F1
#
_entry.id   AF-A0AA35QQX9-F1
#
_cell.length_a   1.000
_cell.length_b   1.000
_cell.length_c   1.000
_cell.angle_alpha   90.00
_cell.angle_beta   90.00
_cell.angle_gamma   90.00
#
_symmetry.space_group_name_H-M   'P 1'
#
loop_
_entity.id
_entity.type
_entity.pdbx_description
1 polymer ?
#
loop_
_entity_poly.entity_id
_entity_poly.type
_entity_poly.pdbx_seq_one_letter_code
_entity_poly.pdbx_strand_id
1 'polypeptide(L)'
;YRTPRAERTFENWLDGYQVFMGVVCAAYPRRSMDLVAYLAHVRRAHSLAGEQAALTYDENFRRNASLLPSTRWDLTDPNYWGEDVNPYIDKKNLASAKA
;
A
#
# COMPACT_ATOMS: atom_id res chain seq x y z
N TYR A 1 -7.63 -19.71 -20.61
CA TYR A 1 -6.70 -18.57 -20.63
C TYR A 1 -5.99 -18.52 -19.29
N ARG A 2 -4.67 -18.73 -19.25
CA ARG A 2 -3.88 -18.50 -18.03
C ARG A 2 -3.41 -17.06 -18.11
N THR A 3 -3.89 -16.19 -17.22
CA THR A 3 -3.35 -14.84 -17.08
C THR A 3 -1.85 -14.95 -16.83
N PRO A 4 -1.00 -14.24 -17.57
CA PRO A 4 0.42 -14.20 -17.27
C PRO A 4 0.60 -13.79 -15.81
N ARG A 5 1.47 -14.49 -15.07
CA ARG A 5 1.78 -14.11 -13.70
C ARG A 5 2.56 -12.80 -13.76
N ALA A 6 1.89 -11.68 -13.46
CA ALA A 6 2.57 -10.40 -13.33
C ALA A 6 3.62 -10.49 -12.22
N GLU A 7 4.77 -9.88 -12.47
CA GLU A 7 5.82 -9.77 -11.44
C GLU A 7 5.31 -8.90 -10.29
N ARG A 8 5.69 -9.25 -9.05
CA ARG A 8 5.27 -8.51 -7.84
C ARG A 8 6.16 -7.28 -7.65
N THR A 9 6.01 -6.30 -8.53
CA THR A 9 6.71 -5.01 -8.48
C THR A 9 5.75 -3.88 -8.10
N PHE A 10 6.28 -2.76 -7.64
CA PHE A 10 5.51 -1.58 -7.29
C PHE A 10 4.77 -0.99 -8.50
N GLU A 11 5.42 -0.98 -9.68
CA GLU A 11 4.80 -0.47 -10.90
C GLU A 11 3.63 -1.35 -11.36
N ASN A 12 3.80 -2.68 -11.37
CA ASN A 12 2.71 -3.60 -11.69
C ASN A 12 1.56 -3.50 -10.66
N TRP A 13 1.89 -3.27 -9.38
CA TRP A 13 0.90 -2.99 -8.35
C TRP A 13 0.17 -1.66 -8.62
N LEU A 14 0.88 -0.60 -9.02
CA LEU A 14 0.32 0.71 -9.31
C LEU A 14 -0.66 0.66 -10.47
N ASP A 15 -0.31 -0.03 -11.56
CA ASP A 15 -1.20 -0.27 -12.70
C ASP A 15 -2.49 -0.97 -12.27
N GLY A 16 -2.36 -2.05 -11.48
CA GLY A 16 -3.51 -2.76 -10.94
C GLY A 16 -4.35 -1.91 -9.98
N TYR A 17 -3.70 -1.09 -9.16
CA TYR A 17 -4.35 -0.21 -8.21
C TYR A 17 -5.15 0.90 -8.90
N GLN A 18 -4.66 1.46 -10.01
CA GLN A 18 -5.38 2.44 -10.80
C GLN A 18 -6.69 1.88 -11.37
N VAL A 19 -6.66 0.65 -11.89
CA VAL A 19 -7.86 -0.05 -12.35
C VAL A 19 -8.84 -0.28 -11.20
N PHE A 20 -8.34 -0.77 -10.05
CA PHE A 20 -9.14 -0.94 -8.84
C PHE A 20 -9.81 0.37 -8.40
N MET A 21 -9.04 1.46 -8.33
CA MET A 21 -9.55 2.78 -7.99
C MET A 21 -10.64 3.22 -8.97
N GLY A 22 -10.44 3.06 -10.28
CA GLY A 22 -11.43 3.41 -11.30
C GLY A 22 -12.76 2.69 -11.10
N VAL A 23 -12.72 1.38 -10.86
CA VAL A 23 -13.93 0.57 -10.61
C VAL A 23 -14.64 1.00 -9.33
N VAL A 24 -13.91 1.19 -8.23
CA VAL A 24 -14.51 1.58 -6.95
C VAL A 24 -15.07 3.00 -7.01
N CYS A 25 -14.35 3.95 -7.62
CA CYS A 25 -14.81 5.33 -7.78
C CYS A 25 -16.07 5.43 -8.64
N ALA A 26 -16.20 4.60 -9.69
CA ALA A 26 -17.39 4.57 -10.53
C ALA A 26 -18.64 4.11 -9.75
N ALA A 27 -18.49 3.11 -8.87
CA ALA A 27 -19.59 2.58 -8.06
C ALA A 27 -19.85 3.41 -6.78
N TYR A 28 -18.81 3.97 -6.18
CA TYR A 28 -18.83 4.67 -4.90
C TYR A 28 -18.01 5.97 -4.93
N PRO A 29 -18.47 7.03 -5.62
CA PRO A 29 -17.70 8.26 -5.81
C PRO A 29 -17.24 8.94 -4.51
N ARG A 30 -17.99 8.76 -3.41
CA ARG A 30 -17.62 9.32 -2.10
C ARG A 30 -16.33 8.71 -1.53
N ARG A 31 -15.91 7.54 -2.01
CA ARG A 31 -14.68 6.86 -1.58
C ARG A 31 -13.43 7.32 -2.35
N SER A 32 -13.57 8.15 -3.38
CA SER A 32 -12.44 8.53 -4.24
C SER A 32 -11.30 9.20 -3.48
N MET A 33 -11.60 10.11 -2.56
CA MET A 33 -10.56 10.78 -1.77
C MET A 33 -9.88 9.82 -0.78
N ASP A 34 -10.62 8.87 -0.21
CA ASP A 34 -10.05 7.84 0.67
C ASP A 34 -9.03 6.99 -0.09
N LEU A 35 -9.32 6.64 -1.35
CA LEU A 35 -8.42 5.87 -2.21
C LEU A 35 -7.20 6.71 -2.64
N VAL A 36 -7.37 7.99 -2.95
CA VAL A 36 -6.23 8.87 -3.26
C VAL A 36 -5.29 9.00 -2.07
N ALA A 37 -5.84 9.15 -0.86
CA ALA A 37 -5.06 9.17 0.37
C ALA A 37 -4.35 7.84 0.62
N TYR A 38 -5.05 6.71 0.40
CA TYR A 38 -4.44 5.39 0.51
C TYR A 38 -3.24 5.20 -0.44
N LEU A 39 -3.36 5.62 -1.70
CA LEU A 39 -2.24 5.58 -2.65
C LEU A 39 -1.05 6.39 -2.13
N ALA A 40 -1.28 7.55 -1.53
CA ALA A 40 -0.21 8.36 -0.94
C ALA A 40 0.50 7.60 0.20
N HIS A 41 -0.23 6.85 1.03
CA HIS A 41 0.34 6.03 2.10
C HIS A 41 1.26 4.94 1.55
N VAL A 42 0.82 4.19 0.54
CA VAL A 42 1.64 3.11 -0.05
C VAL A 42 2.85 3.69 -0.79
N ARG A 43 2.71 4.81 -1.50
CA ARG A 43 3.85 5.53 -2.12
C ARG A 43 4.85 6.03 -1.08
N ARG A 44 4.38 6.49 0.08
CA ARG A 44 5.25 6.91 1.19
C ARG A 44 6.02 5.72 1.76
N ALA A 45 5.36 4.57 1.97
CA ALA A 45 6.03 3.35 2.37
C ALA A 45 7.11 2.94 1.36
N HIS A 46 6.81 3.01 0.05
CA HIS A 46 7.77 2.73 -1.01
C HIS A 46 8.99 3.66 -0.95
N SER A 47 8.78 4.96 -0.80
CA SER A 47 9.87 5.95 -0.74
C SER A 47 10.76 5.78 0.49
N LEU A 48 10.17 5.48 1.65
CA LEU A 48 10.91 5.39 2.91
C LEU A 48 11.61 4.04 3.08
N ALA A 49 10.89 2.95 2.78
CA ALA A 49 11.23 1.59 3.16
C ALA A 49 11.45 0.63 1.97
N GLY A 50 11.16 1.07 0.75
CA GLY A 50 11.33 0.28 -0.47
C GLY A 50 10.12 -0.58 -0.84
N GLU A 51 10.24 -1.27 -1.97
CA GLU A 51 9.17 -2.04 -2.63
C GLU A 51 8.57 -3.12 -1.73
N GLN A 52 9.41 -3.94 -1.10
CA GLN A 52 8.92 -5.04 -0.29
C GLN A 52 8.03 -4.56 0.87
N ALA A 53 8.43 -3.49 1.55
CA ALA A 53 7.66 -2.92 2.65
C ALA A 53 6.33 -2.35 2.18
N ALA A 54 6.33 -1.62 1.06
CA ALA A 54 5.12 -1.04 0.48
C ALA A 54 4.09 -2.11 0.08
N LEU A 55 4.54 -3.17 -0.60
CA LEU A 55 3.66 -4.24 -1.05
C LEU A 55 3.15 -5.10 0.11
N THR A 56 3.95 -5.32 1.15
CA THR A 56 3.47 -6.01 2.37
C THR A 56 2.44 -5.17 3.12
N TYR A 57 2.70 -3.87 3.31
CA TYR A 57 1.76 -2.93 3.93
C TYR A 57 0.41 -2.92 3.18
N ASP A 58 0.43 -2.84 1.85
CA ASP A 58 -0.78 -2.90 1.03
C ASP A 58 -1.55 -4.21 1.21
N GLU A 59 -0.85 -5.34 1.15
CA GLU A 59 -1.46 -6.66 1.24
C GLU A 59 -2.16 -6.87 2.59
N ASN A 60 -1.48 -6.53 3.69
CA ASN A 60 -2.03 -6.65 5.03
C ASN A 60 -3.19 -5.68 5.25
N PHE A 61 -3.05 -4.42 4.83
CA PHE A 61 -4.13 -3.45 4.94
C PHE A 61 -5.38 -3.90 4.17
N ARG A 62 -5.25 -4.29 2.89
CA ARG A 62 -6.40 -4.67 2.06
C ARG A 62 -7.05 -5.97 2.51
N ARG A 63 -6.26 -6.93 3.01
CA ARG A 63 -6.79 -8.17 3.61
C ARG A 63 -7.72 -7.82 4.77
N ASN A 64 -7.32 -6.93 5.67
CA ASN A 64 -8.14 -6.53 6.80
C ASN A 64 -9.32 -5.63 6.39
N ALA A 65 -9.13 -4.72 5.44
CA ALA A 65 -10.20 -3.90 4.88
C ALA A 65 -11.31 -4.73 4.20
N SER A 66 -10.98 -5.92 3.67
CA SER A 66 -11.98 -6.85 3.11
C SER A 66 -12.89 -7.48 4.17
N LEU A 67 -12.43 -7.56 5.41
CA LEU A 67 -13.19 -8.09 6.55
C LEU A 67 -14.02 -7.01 7.24
N LEU A 68 -13.60 -5.74 7.13
CA LEU A 68 -14.21 -4.62 7.84
C LEU A 68 -14.55 -3.45 6.89
N PRO A 69 -15.80 -3.33 6.44
CA PRO A 69 -16.23 -2.27 5.51
C PRO A 69 -16.09 -0.83 6.06
N SER A 70 -15.95 -0.68 7.39
CA SER A 70 -15.75 0.60 8.06
C SER A 70 -14.29 1.04 8.15
N THR A 71 -13.34 0.24 7.65
CA THR A 71 -11.92 0.59 7.62
C THR A 71 -11.70 1.95 6.96
N ARG A 72 -10.86 2.78 7.59
CA ARG A 72 -10.54 4.15 7.17
C ARG A 72 -9.31 4.14 6.27
N TRP A 73 -9.55 4.17 4.95
CA TRP A 73 -8.49 4.16 3.93
C TRP A 73 -7.74 5.51 3.84
N ASP A 74 -8.37 6.58 4.32
CA ASP A 74 -7.81 7.91 4.39
C ASP A 74 -6.69 8.05 5.43
N LEU A 75 -6.67 7.18 6.44
CA LEU A 75 -5.69 7.22 7.53
C LEU A 75 -4.61 6.16 7.33
N THR A 76 -3.39 6.50 7.73
CA THR A 76 -2.34 5.49 7.93
C THR A 76 -2.65 4.73 9.20
N ASP A 77 -2.73 3.41 9.12
CA ASP A 77 -2.90 2.56 10.32
C ASP A 77 -1.55 2.45 11.06
N PRO A 78 -1.43 2.91 12.32
CA PRO A 78 -0.17 2.87 13.04
C PRO A 78 0.35 1.45 13.30
N ASN A 79 -0.54 0.45 13.38
CA ASN A 79 -0.15 -0.94 13.64
C ASN A 79 0.48 -1.54 12.38
N TYR A 80 -0.19 -1.50 11.23
CA TYR A 80 0.39 -2.00 9.97
C TYR A 80 1.63 -1.21 9.58
N TRP A 81 1.65 0.10 9.83
CA TRP A 81 2.84 0.89 9.57
C TRP A 81 4.02 0.48 10.47
N GLY A 82 3.75 0.25 11.76
CA GLY A 82 4.72 -0.23 12.73
C GLY A 82 5.29 -1.61 12.41
N GLU A 83 4.44 -2.51 11.92
CA GLU A 83 4.82 -3.89 11.59
C GLU A 83 5.50 -4.01 10.22
N ASP A 84 4.96 -3.34 9.19
CA ASP A 84 5.35 -3.57 7.80
C ASP A 84 6.36 -2.55 7.26
N VAL A 85 6.41 -1.34 7.82
CA VAL A 85 7.20 -0.22 7.27
C VAL A 85 8.37 0.16 8.18
N ASN A 86 8.13 0.41 9.47
CA ASN A 86 9.16 0.86 10.40
C ASN A 86 10.43 -0.03 10.44
N PRO A 87 10.35 -1.38 10.44
CA PRO A 87 11.54 -2.22 10.53
C PRO A 87 12.52 -2.01 9.37
N TYR A 88 12.01 -1.67 8.18
CA TYR A 88 12.83 -1.39 7.00
C TYR A 88 13.46 0.00 7.06
N ILE A 89 12.74 0.99 7.58
CA ILE A 89 13.27 2.35 7.81
C ILE A 89 14.43 2.28 8.81
N ASP A 90 14.22 1.60 9.93
CA ASP A 90 15.22 1.48 11.00
C ASP A 90 16.48 0.78 10.48
N LYS A 91 16.32 -0.33 9.75
CA LYS A 91 17.43 -1.05 9.12
C LYS A 91 18.21 -0.16 8.15
N LYS A 92 17.52 0.65 7.33
CA LYS A 92 18.15 1.58 6.38
C LYS A 92 18.93 2.67 7.11
N ASN A 93 18.36 3.25 8.15
CA ASN A 93 19.01 4.27 8.97
C ASN A 93 20.27 3.72 9.67
N LEU A 94 20.19 2.51 10.23
CA LEU A 94 21.35 1.84 10.84
C LEU A 94 22.47 1.56 9.82
N ALA A 95 22.13 1.21 8.58
CA ALA A 95 23.12 1.01 7.52
C ALA A 95 23.79 2.33 7.12
N SER A 96 23.04 3.42 7.00
CA SER A 96 23.58 4.75 6.68
C SER A 96 24.46 5.33 7.79
N ALA A 97 24.17 5.03 9.06
CA ALA A 97 24.99 5.48 10.19
C ALA A 97 26.33 4.74 10.33
N LYS A 98 26.50 3.59 9.65
CA LYS A 98 27.72 2.77 9.68
C LYS A 98 28.62 2.98 8.45
N ALA A 99 28.17 3.75 7.46
CA ALA A 99 28.90 4.09 6.24
C ALA A 99 29.66 5.41 6.43
#